data_AF-A0A526XN56-F1
#
_entry.id   AF-A0A526XN56-F1
#
_cell.length_a   1.000
_cell.length_b   1.000
_cell.length_c   1.000
_cell.angle_alpha   90.00
_cell.angle_beta   90.00
_cell.angle_gamma   90.00
#
_symmetry.space_group_name_H-M   'P 1'
#
loop_
_entity.id
_entity.type
_entity.pdbx_description
1 polymer ?
#
loop_
_entity_poly.entity_id
_entity_poly.type
_entity_poly.pdbx_seq_one_letter_code
_entity_poly.pdbx_strand_id
1 'polypeptide(L)'
;QSYWQAFVRRHLPHFRLSPIDQLETYVAPTWQAIVDTAVNAEAPLRQLLTRLKPDAVVLDNVIMFPALAAAGCPWVRVVSCAET
;
A
#
# COMPACT_ATOMS: atom_id res chain seq x y z
N GLN A 1 -1.69 19.33 -3.44
CA GLN A 1 -2.70 18.25 -3.39
C GLN A 1 -1.96 16.92 -3.13
N SER A 2 -2.45 16.03 -2.27
CA SER A 2 -1.74 14.76 -2.02
C SER A 2 -1.79 13.86 -3.26
N TYR A 3 -0.70 13.14 -3.53
CA TYR A 3 -0.53 12.27 -4.71
C TYR A 3 -1.76 11.38 -4.97
N TRP A 4 -2.26 10.71 -3.92
CA TRP A 4 -3.41 9.81 -4.01
C TRP A 4 -4.72 10.50 -4.41
N GLN A 5 -4.95 11.74 -3.97
CA GLN A 5 -6.15 12.48 -4.38
C GLN A 5 -6.12 12.79 -5.89
N ALA A 6 -4.95 13.14 -6.42
CA ALA A 6 -4.77 13.36 -7.86
C ALA A 6 -4.91 12.05 -8.63
N PHE A 7 -4.35 10.95 -8.12
CA PHE A 7 -4.50 9.61 -8.69
C PHE A 7 -5.98 9.23 -8.81
N VAL A 8 -6.76 9.31 -7.71
CA VAL A 8 -8.19 8.97 -7.71
C VAL A 8 -8.96 9.85 -8.69
N ARG A 9 -8.74 11.17 -8.67
CA ARG A 9 -9.43 12.10 -9.58
C ARG A 9 -9.22 11.75 -11.05
N ARG A 10 -8.02 11.33 -11.43
CA ARG A 10 -7.70 10.91 -12.80
C ARG A 10 -8.44 9.64 -13.22
N HIS A 11 -8.72 8.73 -12.28
CA HIS A 11 -9.30 7.42 -12.57
C HIS A 11 -10.82 7.33 -12.29
N LEU A 12 -11.44 8.38 -11.74
CA LEU A 12 -12.88 8.42 -11.45
C LEU A 12 -13.79 7.96 -12.62
N PRO A 13 -13.53 8.33 -13.88
CA PRO A 13 -14.35 7.84 -14.99
C PRO A 13 -14.33 6.31 -15.16
N HIS A 14 -13.24 5.64 -14.78
CA HIS A 14 -13.07 4.20 -14.95
C HIS A 14 -13.89 3.37 -13.95
N PHE A 15 -14.36 3.98 -12.86
CA PHE A 15 -15.08 3.26 -11.79
C PHE A 15 -16.47 2.77 -12.24
N ARG A 16 -16.98 3.30 -13.36
CA ARG A 16 -18.27 2.92 -13.94
C ARG A 16 -18.15 1.89 -15.07
N LEU A 17 -16.93 1.46 -15.40
CA LEU A 17 -16.70 0.46 -16.43
C LEU A 17 -17.04 -0.95 -15.90
N SER A 18 -17.14 -1.92 -16.81
CA SER A 18 -17.32 -3.32 -16.42
C SER A 18 -16.13 -3.80 -15.58
N PRO A 19 -16.29 -4.80 -14.69
CA PRO A 19 -15.17 -5.31 -13.88
C PRO A 19 -13.96 -5.73 -14.72
N ILE A 20 -14.17 -6.28 -15.92
CA ILE A 20 -13.09 -6.68 -16.83
C ILE A 20 -12.34 -5.46 -17.35
N ASP A 21 -13.04 -4.42 -17.81
CA ASP A 21 -12.42 -3.20 -18.32
C ASP A 21 -11.68 -2.43 -17.21
N GLN A 22 -12.12 -2.58 -15.95
CA GLN A 22 -11.44 -2.00 -14.79
C GLN A 22 -10.07 -2.61 -14.52
N LEU A 23 -9.80 -3.85 -14.96
CA LEU A 23 -8.51 -4.51 -14.74
C LEU A 23 -7.36 -3.66 -15.29
N GLU A 24 -7.47 -3.21 -16.54
CA GLU A 24 -6.44 -2.41 -17.20
C GLU A 24 -6.54 -0.93 -16.85
N THR A 25 -7.77 -0.40 -16.70
CA THR A 25 -7.99 1.04 -16.57
C THR A 25 -7.88 1.56 -15.14
N TYR A 26 -8.02 0.71 -14.12
CA TYR A 26 -7.97 1.12 -12.72
C TYR A 26 -7.15 0.19 -11.83
N VAL A 27 -7.39 -1.12 -11.87
CA VAL A 27 -6.77 -2.09 -10.95
C VAL A 27 -5.26 -2.17 -11.15
N ALA A 28 -4.79 -2.42 -12.37
CA ALA A 28 -3.35 -2.50 -12.65
C ALA A 28 -2.62 -1.16 -12.35
N PRO A 29 -3.11 0.02 -12.79
CA PRO A 29 -2.52 1.31 -12.40
C PRO A 29 -2.48 1.54 -10.89
N THR A 30 -3.51 1.08 -10.16
CA THR A 30 -3.56 1.22 -8.70
C THR A 30 -2.51 0.36 -8.02
N TRP A 31 -2.37 -0.91 -8.44
CA TRP A 31 -1.30 -1.77 -7.94
C TRP A 31 0.09 -1.22 -8.23
N GLN A 32 0.31 -0.67 -9.43
CA GLN A 32 1.59 -0.03 -9.75
C GLN A 32 1.86 1.16 -8.82
N ALA A 33 0.89 2.05 -8.62
CA ALA A 33 1.02 3.18 -7.70
C ALA A 33 1.29 2.72 -6.25
N ILE A 34 0.64 1.66 -5.79
CA ILE A 34 0.88 1.07 -4.48
C ILE A 34 2.34 0.59 -4.37
N VAL A 35 2.82 -0.18 -5.34
CA VAL A 35 4.21 -0.68 -5.36
C VAL A 35 5.21 0.47 -5.39
N ASP A 36 5.00 1.47 -6.26
CA ASP A 36 5.90 2.63 -6.37
C ASP A 36 6.00 3.39 -5.04
N THR A 37 4.86 3.60 -4.37
CA THR A 37 4.85 4.26 -3.06
C THR A 37 5.48 3.40 -1.97
N ALA A 38 5.36 2.07 -2.03
CA ALA A 38 6.02 1.17 -1.09
C ALA A 38 7.55 1.17 -1.26
N VAL A 39 8.05 1.15 -2.51
CA VAL A 39 9.48 1.27 -2.81
C VAL A 39 10.04 2.59 -2.28
N ASN A 40 9.32 3.70 -2.49
CA ASN A 40 9.73 5.02 -1.99
C ASN A 40 9.71 5.10 -0.45
N ALA A 41 8.79 4.38 0.21
CA ALA A 41 8.67 4.38 1.66
C ALA A 41 9.70 3.48 2.37
N GLU A 42 10.29 2.50 1.68
CA GLU A 42 11.13 1.46 2.29
C GLU A 42 12.31 2.02 3.12
N ALA A 43 13.13 2.89 2.52
CA ALA A 43 14.30 3.46 3.19
C ALA A 43 13.94 4.34 4.41
N PRO A 44 13.04 5.35 4.29
CA PRO A 44 12.66 6.16 5.44
C PRO A 44 11.91 5.38 6.53
N LEU A 45 11.09 4.39 6.15
CA LEU A 45 10.42 3.51 7.11
C LEU A 45 11.43 2.68 7.90
N ARG A 46 12.43 2.08 7.24
CA ARG A 46 13.51 1.36 7.89
C ARG A 46 14.27 2.24 8.90
N GLN A 47 14.61 3.46 8.51
CA GLN A 47 15.27 4.42 9.41
C GLN A 47 14.39 4.74 10.64
N LEU A 48 13.09 4.92 10.43
CA LEU A 48 12.13 5.17 11.50
C LEU A 48 12.06 3.99 12.49
N LEU A 49 11.97 2.76 11.99
CA LEU A 49 11.90 1.56 12.83
C LEU A 49 13.17 1.36 13.66
N THR A 50 14.35 1.57 13.07
CA THR A 50 15.63 1.51 13.80
C THR A 50 15.70 2.52 14.94
N ARG A 51 15.10 3.70 14.75
CA ARG A 51 15.04 4.75 15.78
C ARG A 51 14.01 4.44 16.87
N LEU A 52 12.82 3.99 16.50
CA LEU A 52 11.72 3.74 17.43
C LEU A 52 11.89 2.43 18.22
N LYS A 53 12.51 1.40 17.61
CA LYS A 53 12.70 0.06 18.18
C LYS A 53 11.39 -0.50 18.80
N PRO A 54 10.31 -0.61 18.01
CA PRO A 54 9.03 -1.06 18.54
C PRO A 54 9.10 -2.53 19.00
N ASP A 55 8.36 -2.86 20.06
CA ASP A 55 8.20 -4.24 20.53
C ASP A 55 7.26 -5.05 19.61
N ALA A 56 6.36 -4.38 18.88
CA ALA A 56 5.50 -4.97 17.86
C ALA A 56 5.03 -3.92 16.84
N VAL A 57 4.67 -4.37 15.63
CA VAL A 57 4.10 -3.52 14.58
C VAL A 57 2.73 -4.02 14.13
N VAL A 58 1.75 -3.11 14.01
CA VAL A 58 0.47 -3.40 13.36
C VAL A 58 0.44 -2.70 12.00
N LEU A 59 0.26 -3.47 10.94
CA LEU A 59 0.16 -3.01 9.57
C LEU A 59 -1.28 -3.09 9.08
N ASP A 60 -1.93 -1.94 8.99
CA ASP A 60 -3.23 -1.79 8.33
C ASP A 60 -3.03 -1.16 6.94
N ASN A 61 -2.59 -2.00 5.99
CA ASN A 61 -2.34 -1.58 4.63
C ASN A 61 -2.61 -2.74 3.64
N VAL A 62 -2.93 -2.37 2.39
CA VAL A 62 -3.14 -3.30 1.29
C VAL A 62 -1.87 -4.06 0.88
N ILE A 63 -0.68 -3.51 1.16
CA ILE A 63 0.62 -4.12 0.87
C ILE A 63 1.49 -4.27 2.12
N MET A 64 2.38 -5.26 2.11
CA MET A 64 3.44 -5.43 3.10
C MET A 64 4.70 -4.63 2.73
N PHE A 65 5.36 -4.04 3.72
CA PHE A 65 6.63 -3.32 3.54
C PHE A 65 7.81 -4.17 4.02
N PRO A 66 8.82 -4.45 3.18
CA PRO A 66 9.99 -5.24 3.57
C PRO A 66 10.70 -4.73 4.84
N ALA A 67 10.74 -3.41 5.05
CA ALA A 67 11.29 -2.80 6.27
C ALA A 67 10.60 -3.31 7.55
N LEU A 68 9.29 -3.56 7.53
CA LEU A 68 8.55 -4.07 8.68
C LEU A 68 8.91 -5.54 8.95
N ALA A 69 8.92 -6.36 7.89
CA ALA A 69 9.29 -7.78 8.02
C ALA A 69 10.74 -7.94 8.50
N ALA A 70 11.62 -7.00 8.16
CA ALA A 70 13.02 -6.98 8.59
C ALA A 70 13.25 -6.27 9.94
N ALA A 71 12.21 -5.78 10.62
CA ALA A 71 12.35 -4.98 11.84
C ALA A 71 12.80 -5.78 13.07
N GLY A 72 12.78 -7.12 13.01
CA GLY A 72 13.21 -7.99 14.12
C GLY A 72 12.24 -8.07 15.29
N CYS A 73 11.03 -7.53 15.16
CA CYS A 73 9.93 -7.65 16.12
C CYS A 73 8.72 -8.34 15.49
N PRO A 74 7.81 -8.91 16.30
CA PRO A 74 6.53 -9.43 15.82
C PRO A 74 5.73 -8.37 15.06
N TRP A 75 5.03 -8.79 14.01
CA TRP A 75 4.13 -7.92 13.26
C TRP A 75 2.79 -8.60 12.95
N VAL A 76 1.74 -7.79 12.89
CA VAL A 76 0.37 -8.21 12.59
C VAL A 76 -0.13 -7.44 11.39
N ARG A 77 -0.71 -8.13 10.40
CA ARG A 77 -1.43 -7.50 9.30
C ARG A 77 -2.92 -7.48 9.60
N VAL A 78 -3.52 -6.30 9.54
CA VAL A 78 -4.97 -6.13 9.54
C VAL A 78 -5.46 -6.24 8.10
N VAL A 79 -6.43 -7.11 7.86
CA VAL A 79 -7.06 -7.31 6.55
C VAL A 79 -8.55 -7.15 6.72
N SER A 80 -9.12 -6.08 6.16
CA SER A 80 -10.55 -5.74 6.28
C SER A 80 -11.43 -6.46 5.26
N CYS A 81 -10.87 -6.83 4.10
CA CYS A 81 -11.50 -7.70 3.10
C CYS A 81 -10.49 -8.74 2.62
N ALA A 82 -10.84 -10.02 2.78
CA ALA A 82 -10.20 -11.13 2.08
C ALA A 82 -11.27 -11.75 1.20
N GLU A 83 -10.99 -11.91 -0.10
CA GLU A 83 -11.81 -12.78 -0.94
C GLU A 83 -11.59 -14.22 -0.45
N THR A 84 -12.63 -14.82 0.12
CA THR A 84 -12.70 -16.26 0.48
C THR A 84 -13.25 -17.07 -0.68
#